data_AF-A0A4Z2IHG4-F1
#
_entry.id   AF-A0A4Z2IHG4-F1
#
_cell.length_a   1.000
_cell.length_b   1.000
_cell.length_c   1.000
_cell.angle_alpha   90.00
_cell.angle_beta   90.00
_cell.angle_gamma   90.00
#
_symmetry.space_group_name_H-M   'P 1'
#
loop_
_entity.id
_entity.type
_entity.pdbx_description
1 polymer ?
#
loop_
_entity_poly.entity_id
_entity_poly.type
_entity_poly.pdbx_seq_one_letter_code
_entity_poly.pdbx_strand_id
1 'polypeptide(L)'
;MGFDGNSPITGFDIESKNKSASWDTAQKTKDVSPQLNQATIIDLHPSSTYNIRMFAKNLIGKSEASNELTITTDEAAPDGPPQEVQLEALSSQSIRVSWRAPKKHLQNGAIKGYQVGYREYSSGGNYQFSVISIETTGDNAESLVLDNLKKFTQYGVVVQASNSAGTGPSSTEVAATTLEDGETGIRY
;
A
#
# COMPACT_ATOMS: atom_id res chain seq x y z
N MET A 1 -13.91 58.22 0.15
CA MET A 1 -14.23 57.39 -1.02
C MET A 1 -12.93 56.90 -1.59
N GLY A 2 -12.54 55.67 -1.25
CA GLY A 2 -11.34 55.02 -1.81
C GLY A 2 -11.83 54.04 -2.87
N PHE A 3 -11.35 54.20 -4.10
CA PHE A 3 -11.67 53.32 -5.22
C PHE A 3 -11.27 51.88 -4.88
N ASP A 4 -12.28 51.04 -4.68
CA ASP A 4 -12.25 49.60 -4.76
C ASP A 4 -11.96 49.21 -6.20
N GLY A 5 -10.67 49.16 -6.55
CA GLY A 5 -10.17 48.77 -7.87
C GLY A 5 -10.75 47.43 -8.31
N ASN A 6 -11.88 47.50 -9.00
CA ASN A 6 -12.82 46.44 -9.40
C ASN A 6 -12.19 45.48 -10.44
N SER A 7 -10.99 44.98 -10.15
CA SER A 7 -10.25 44.08 -11.00
C SER A 7 -10.92 42.71 -10.94
N PRO A 8 -11.40 42.18 -12.08
CA PRO A 8 -12.01 40.87 -12.13
C PRO A 8 -10.99 39.81 -11.70
N ILE A 9 -11.50 38.69 -11.19
CA ILE A 9 -10.68 37.51 -10.90
C ILE A 9 -10.06 37.02 -12.22
N THR A 10 -8.74 36.93 -12.24
CA THR A 10 -7.96 36.48 -13.40
C THR A 10 -7.56 35.01 -13.29
N GLY A 11 -7.69 34.40 -12.12
CA GLY A 11 -7.52 32.96 -11.92
C GLY A 11 -7.47 32.57 -10.45
N PHE A 12 -7.18 31.30 -10.21
CA PHE A 12 -7.04 30.72 -8.88
C PHE A 12 -5.70 30.01 -8.70
N ASP A 13 -5.19 30.04 -7.49
CA ASP A 13 -4.12 29.14 -7.04
C ASP A 13 -4.70 28.17 -6.02
N ILE A 14 -4.33 26.90 -6.14
CA ILE A 14 -4.71 25.85 -5.19
C ILE A 14 -3.44 25.35 -4.53
N GLU A 15 -3.47 25.23 -3.21
CA GLU A 15 -2.42 24.59 -2.43
C GLU A 15 -2.96 23.30 -1.82
N SER A 16 -2.18 22.23 -1.89
CA SER A 16 -2.49 20.94 -1.27
C SER A 16 -1.30 20.38 -0.51
N LYS A 17 -1.52 19.91 0.71
CA LYS A 17 -0.48 19.31 1.54
C LYS A 17 -0.99 18.06 2.24
N ASN A 18 -0.10 17.13 2.54
CA ASN A 18 -0.41 16.07 3.49
C ASN A 18 -0.89 16.68 4.81
N LYS A 19 -1.84 16.02 5.48
CA LYS A 19 -2.51 16.54 6.69
C LYS A 19 -1.51 17.01 7.76
N SER A 20 -0.42 16.26 7.94
CA SER A 20 0.64 16.54 8.92
C SER A 20 1.72 17.54 8.44
N ALA A 21 1.75 17.91 7.16
CA ALA A 21 2.78 18.78 6.60
C ALA A 21 2.50 20.27 6.85
N SER A 22 3.52 21.12 6.66
CA SER A 22 3.38 22.59 6.64
C SER A 22 2.90 23.08 5.28
N TRP A 23 2.16 24.20 5.27
CA TRP A 23 1.77 24.91 4.05
C TRP A 23 2.97 25.43 3.24
N ASP A 24 4.13 25.63 3.86
CA ASP A 24 5.37 26.00 3.15
C ASP A 24 5.84 24.91 2.19
N THR A 25 5.45 23.65 2.45
CA THR A 25 5.77 22.47 1.64
C THR A 25 4.62 22.03 0.73
N ALA A 26 3.54 22.82 0.66
CA ALA A 26 2.37 22.46 -0.13
C ALA A 26 2.68 22.44 -1.62
N GLN A 27 2.16 21.42 -2.31
CA GLN A 27 2.06 21.41 -3.76
C GLN A 27 1.15 22.54 -4.21
N LYS A 28 1.51 23.19 -5.33
CA LYS A 28 0.79 24.36 -5.85
C LYS A 28 0.31 24.11 -7.28
N THR A 29 -0.99 24.18 -7.49
CA THR A 29 -1.60 24.28 -8.81
C THR A 29 -1.88 25.75 -9.08
N LYS A 30 -1.12 26.37 -9.98
CA LYS A 30 -1.21 27.82 -10.26
C LYS A 30 -2.06 28.10 -11.49
N ASP A 31 -2.57 29.33 -11.54
CA ASP A 31 -3.19 29.91 -12.74
C ASP A 31 -4.36 29.07 -13.28
N VAL A 32 -5.15 28.48 -12.37
CA VAL A 32 -6.40 27.82 -12.72
C VAL A 32 -7.34 28.88 -13.30
N SER A 33 -7.85 28.60 -14.50
CA SER A 33 -8.74 29.51 -15.23
C SER A 33 -9.98 29.86 -14.39
N PRO A 34 -10.39 31.15 -14.33
CA PRO A 34 -11.57 31.56 -13.58
C PRO A 34 -12.88 31.16 -14.26
N GLN A 35 -12.82 30.64 -15.50
CA GLN A 35 -13.98 30.10 -16.22
C GLN A 35 -14.25 28.63 -15.87
N LEU A 36 -13.31 27.96 -15.20
CA LEU A 36 -13.48 26.59 -14.75
C LEU A 36 -14.09 26.55 -13.35
N ASN A 37 -15.09 25.71 -13.16
CA ASN A 37 -15.67 25.42 -11.85
C ASN A 37 -15.00 24.21 -11.17
N GLN A 38 -13.89 23.73 -11.72
CA GLN A 38 -13.17 22.56 -11.23
C GLN A 38 -11.67 22.67 -11.53
N ALA A 39 -10.87 21.98 -10.74
CA ALA A 39 -9.45 21.80 -10.96
C ALA A 39 -9.04 20.40 -10.52
N THR A 40 -8.00 19.85 -11.14
CA THR A 40 -7.44 18.55 -10.79
C THR A 40 -6.11 18.74 -10.07
N ILE A 41 -5.99 18.08 -8.92
CA ILE A 41 -4.73 17.97 -8.19
C ILE A 41 -4.20 16.57 -8.50
N ILE A 42 -3.00 16.49 -9.07
CA ILE A 42 -2.35 15.24 -9.47
C ILE A 42 -1.20 14.89 -8.52
N ASP A 43 -0.58 13.72 -8.71
CA ASP A 43 0.59 13.24 -7.96
C ASP A 43 0.37 13.13 -6.44
N LEU A 44 -0.87 12.83 -6.04
CA LEU A 44 -1.22 12.51 -4.65
C LEU A 44 -0.90 11.04 -4.33
N HIS A 45 -0.51 10.77 -3.09
CA HIS A 45 -0.26 9.41 -2.62
C HIS A 45 -1.59 8.71 -2.28
N PRO A 46 -1.75 7.42 -2.62
CA PRO A 46 -2.91 6.63 -2.22
C PRO A 46 -3.09 6.56 -0.70
N SER A 47 -4.33 6.32 -0.25
CA SER A 47 -4.71 6.21 1.17
C SER A 47 -4.14 7.32 2.07
N SER A 48 -3.95 8.52 1.52
CA SER A 48 -3.32 9.64 2.22
C SER A 48 -4.31 10.79 2.39
N THR A 49 -4.33 11.38 3.58
CA THR A 49 -5.20 12.51 3.89
C THR A 49 -4.50 13.83 3.58
N TYR A 50 -5.17 14.67 2.79
CA TYR A 50 -4.69 15.99 2.38
C TYR A 50 -5.58 17.11 2.89
N ASN A 51 -4.98 18.25 3.20
CA ASN A 51 -5.66 19.52 3.34
C ASN A 51 -5.45 20.34 2.07
N ILE A 52 -6.52 20.97 1.58
CA ILE A 52 -6.55 21.76 0.36
C ILE A 52 -7.13 23.13 0.67
N ARG A 53 -6.53 24.19 0.12
CA ARG A 53 -7.07 25.56 0.15
C ARG A 53 -6.85 26.24 -1.19
N MET A 54 -7.70 27.22 -1.49
CA MET A 54 -7.65 27.97 -2.73
C MET A 54 -7.56 29.47 -2.47
N PHE A 55 -7.03 30.20 -3.43
CA PHE A 55 -6.87 31.64 -3.41
C PHE A 55 -7.33 32.22 -4.74
N ALA A 56 -8.10 33.30 -4.70
CA ALA A 56 -8.44 34.07 -5.89
C ALA A 56 -7.28 35.01 -6.25
N LYS A 57 -7.05 35.24 -7.54
CA LYS A 57 -6.08 36.22 -8.04
C LYS A 57 -6.76 37.23 -8.93
N ASN A 58 -6.29 38.47 -8.84
CA ASN A 58 -6.63 39.54 -9.78
C ASN A 58 -5.36 40.31 -10.16
N LEU A 59 -5.48 41.44 -10.86
CA LEU A 59 -4.32 42.24 -11.28
C LEU A 59 -3.57 42.91 -10.12
N ILE A 60 -4.18 43.01 -8.94
CA ILE A 60 -3.60 43.62 -7.74
C ILE A 60 -2.80 42.57 -6.95
N GLY A 61 -3.31 41.35 -6.87
CA GLY A 61 -2.62 40.28 -6.16
C GLY A 61 -3.50 39.08 -5.85
N LYS A 62 -3.06 38.34 -4.83
CA LYS A 62 -3.68 37.11 -4.34
C LYS A 62 -4.54 37.42 -3.11
N SER A 63 -5.72 36.83 -3.02
CA SER A 63 -6.60 36.94 -1.86
C SER A 63 -6.04 36.22 -0.64
N GLU A 64 -6.73 36.33 0.49
CA GLU A 64 -6.61 35.36 1.59
C GLU A 64 -7.02 33.96 1.14
N ALA A 65 -6.56 32.95 1.89
CA ALA A 65 -6.92 31.55 1.65
C ALA A 65 -8.41 31.30 1.93
N SER A 66 -9.00 30.37 1.17
CA SER A 66 -10.29 29.75 1.51
C SER A 66 -10.21 28.97 2.82
N ASN A 67 -11.36 28.52 3.33
CA ASN A 67 -11.39 27.46 4.32
C ASN A 67 -10.69 26.19 3.78
N GLU A 68 -10.14 25.39 4.69
CA GLU A 68 -9.49 24.14 4.34
C GLU A 68 -10.53 23.06 4.04
N LEU A 69 -10.33 22.33 2.94
CA LEU A 69 -11.01 21.10 2.61
C LEU A 69 -10.11 19.92 2.99
N THR A 70 -10.63 18.94 3.73
CA THR A 70 -9.91 17.71 4.06
C THR A 70 -10.45 16.57 3.23
N ILE A 71 -9.58 15.89 2.49
CA ILE A 71 -9.93 14.70 1.71
C ILE A 71 -8.94 13.57 1.99
N THR A 72 -9.38 12.33 1.81
CA THR A 72 -8.50 11.16 1.77
C THR A 72 -8.63 10.54 0.39
N THR A 73 -7.50 10.30 -0.27
CA THR A 73 -7.46 9.61 -1.56
C THR A 73 -7.85 8.15 -1.39
N ASP A 74 -8.39 7.54 -2.44
CA ASP A 74 -8.69 6.11 -2.46
C ASP A 74 -7.46 5.25 -2.19
N GLU A 75 -7.68 4.00 -1.77
CA GLU A 75 -6.63 2.99 -1.70
C GLU A 75 -6.18 2.59 -3.12
N ALA A 76 -4.93 2.20 -3.24
CA ALA A 76 -4.40 1.51 -4.42
C ALA A 76 -3.80 0.19 -3.97
N ALA A 77 -3.63 -0.79 -4.87
CA ALA A 77 -3.00 -2.05 -4.51
C ALA A 77 -1.60 -1.81 -3.87
N PRO A 78 -1.16 -2.66 -2.93
CA PRO A 78 0.16 -2.50 -2.33
C PRO A 78 1.26 -2.55 -3.39
N ASP A 79 2.21 -1.62 -3.35
CA ASP A 79 3.38 -1.60 -4.24
C ASP A 79 4.56 -2.42 -3.69
N GLY A 80 4.52 -2.76 -2.40
CA GLY A 80 5.57 -3.48 -1.71
C GLY A 80 5.20 -4.93 -1.39
N PRO A 81 6.14 -5.89 -1.47
CA PRO A 81 5.89 -7.25 -1.05
C PRO A 81 5.95 -7.40 0.48
N PRO A 82 5.34 -8.48 1.03
CA PRO A 82 5.60 -8.93 2.39
C PRO A 82 7.10 -9.05 2.70
N GLN A 83 7.46 -8.81 3.96
CA GLN A 83 8.85 -8.80 4.43
C GLN A 83 9.13 -10.06 5.28
N GLU A 84 10.41 -10.38 5.48
CA GLU A 84 10.84 -11.45 6.40
C GLU A 84 10.13 -12.78 6.19
N VAL A 85 9.94 -13.20 4.93
CA VAL A 85 9.33 -14.50 4.63
C VAL A 85 10.28 -15.61 5.08
N GLN A 86 9.80 -16.47 5.97
CA GLN A 86 10.54 -17.59 6.55
C GLN A 86 9.73 -18.87 6.41
N LEU A 87 10.45 -19.98 6.25
CA LEU A 87 9.90 -21.32 6.11
C LEU A 87 10.50 -22.23 7.19
N GLU A 88 9.64 -22.98 7.86
CA GLU A 88 10.02 -23.97 8.86
C GLU A 88 9.32 -25.29 8.53
N ALA A 89 10.09 -26.35 8.26
CA ALA A 89 9.53 -27.68 8.04
C ALA A 89 9.06 -28.25 9.39
N LEU A 90 7.74 -28.43 9.53
CA LEU A 90 7.15 -28.95 10.77
C LEU A 90 7.08 -30.48 10.78
N SER A 91 6.90 -31.09 9.60
CA SER A 91 6.79 -32.54 9.44
C SER A 91 7.23 -32.98 8.04
N SER A 92 7.10 -34.27 7.76
CA SER A 92 7.30 -34.80 6.41
C SER A 92 6.27 -34.32 5.39
N GLN A 93 5.17 -33.67 5.82
CA GLN A 93 4.11 -33.24 4.91
C GLN A 93 3.62 -31.82 5.19
N SER A 94 4.35 -31.06 6.01
CA SER A 94 3.95 -29.69 6.33
C SER A 94 5.09 -28.72 6.56
N ILE A 95 4.87 -27.48 6.12
CA ILE A 95 5.78 -26.34 6.26
C ILE A 95 5.00 -25.17 6.84
N ARG A 96 5.50 -24.56 7.91
CA ARG A 96 5.04 -23.26 8.38
C ARG A 96 5.71 -22.16 7.56
N VAL A 97 4.89 -21.26 7.05
CA VAL A 97 5.29 -20.02 6.38
C VAL A 97 4.98 -18.88 7.33
N SER A 98 5.93 -18.00 7.59
CA SER A 98 5.72 -16.77 8.36
C SER A 98 6.26 -15.55 7.63
N TRP A 99 5.64 -14.38 7.82
CA TRP A 99 6.04 -13.13 7.18
C TRP A 99 5.57 -11.92 7.97
N ARG A 100 6.06 -10.74 7.58
CA ARG A 100 5.58 -9.42 8.03
C ARG A 100 4.92 -8.66 6.89
N ALA A 101 4.10 -7.68 7.25
CA ALA A 101 3.48 -6.77 6.31
C ALA A 101 4.51 -6.02 5.44
N PRO A 102 4.11 -5.55 4.24
CA PRO A 102 4.93 -4.62 3.47
C PRO A 102 5.25 -3.36 4.28
N LYS A 103 6.34 -2.66 3.92
CA LYS A 103 6.67 -1.37 4.55
C LYS A 103 5.49 -0.41 4.41
N LYS A 104 5.15 0.32 5.48
CA LYS A 104 3.94 1.16 5.56
C LYS A 104 3.75 2.12 4.39
N HIS A 105 4.83 2.74 3.90
CA HIS A 105 4.79 3.68 2.76
C HIS A 105 4.56 3.01 1.39
N LEU A 106 4.53 1.67 1.32
CA LEU A 106 4.26 0.88 0.11
C LEU A 106 2.92 0.12 0.21
N GLN A 107 2.17 0.26 1.32
CA GLN A 107 0.92 -0.49 1.50
C GLN A 107 -0.24 0.11 0.71
N ASN A 108 -0.19 1.41 0.40
CA ASN A 108 -1.21 2.16 -0.36
C ASN A 108 -2.66 1.98 0.14
N GLY A 109 -2.83 1.58 1.40
CA GLY A 109 -4.10 1.17 1.98
C GLY A 109 -3.88 0.27 3.17
N ALA A 110 -4.96 -0.05 3.89
CA ALA A 110 -4.89 -1.00 4.98
C ALA A 110 -4.79 -2.43 4.43
N ILE A 111 -3.77 -3.19 4.81
CA ILE A 111 -3.66 -4.60 4.42
C ILE A 111 -4.84 -5.40 5.00
N LYS A 112 -5.51 -6.16 4.15
CA LYS A 112 -6.71 -6.97 4.46
C LYS A 112 -6.47 -8.47 4.37
N GLY A 113 -5.39 -8.91 3.74
CA GLY A 113 -5.11 -10.32 3.51
C GLY A 113 -3.75 -10.58 2.90
N TYR A 114 -3.41 -11.86 2.83
CA TYR A 114 -2.24 -12.38 2.14
C TYR A 114 -2.59 -13.58 1.26
N GLN A 115 -1.83 -13.75 0.19
CA GLN A 115 -1.88 -14.93 -0.67
C GLN A 115 -0.51 -15.61 -0.61
N VAL A 116 -0.49 -16.90 -0.24
CA VAL A 116 0.73 -17.71 -0.15
C VAL A 116 0.74 -18.65 -1.34
N GLY A 117 1.64 -18.40 -2.29
CA GLY A 117 1.86 -19.27 -3.45
C GLY A 117 2.96 -20.27 -3.16
N TYR A 118 2.74 -21.56 -3.41
CA TYR A 118 3.75 -22.61 -3.26
C TYR A 118 3.80 -23.55 -4.46
N ARG A 119 4.98 -24.08 -4.76
CA ARG A 119 5.21 -25.05 -5.84
C ARG A 119 6.31 -26.03 -5.48
N GLU A 120 6.21 -27.26 -6.00
CA GLU A 120 7.30 -28.23 -5.90
C GLU A 120 8.42 -27.85 -6.88
N TYR A 121 9.66 -27.71 -6.39
CA TYR A 121 10.81 -27.29 -7.20
C TYR A 121 11.07 -28.23 -8.39
N SER A 122 10.95 -29.54 -8.18
CA SER A 122 11.19 -30.57 -9.20
C SER A 122 10.22 -30.48 -10.39
N SER A 123 9.02 -29.93 -10.15
CA SER A 123 7.95 -29.89 -11.15
C SER A 123 8.05 -28.71 -12.10
N GLY A 124 8.79 -27.65 -11.74
CA GLY A 124 8.89 -26.41 -12.52
C GLY A 124 7.53 -25.73 -12.84
N GLY A 125 6.44 -26.18 -12.21
CA GLY A 125 5.07 -25.76 -12.54
C GLY A 125 4.67 -24.41 -11.94
N ASN A 126 3.43 -24.01 -12.22
CA ASN A 126 2.81 -22.81 -11.66
C ASN A 126 2.59 -22.94 -10.14
N TYR A 127 2.58 -21.82 -9.43
CA TYR A 127 2.22 -21.79 -8.01
C TYR A 127 0.76 -22.19 -7.78
N GLN A 128 0.55 -23.01 -6.75
CA GLN A 128 -0.75 -23.18 -6.11
C GLN A 128 -0.86 -22.15 -4.99
N PHE A 129 -1.98 -21.45 -4.89
CA PHE A 129 -2.17 -20.38 -3.92
C PHE A 129 -3.14 -20.78 -2.81
N SER A 130 -2.75 -20.49 -1.57
CA SER A 130 -3.60 -20.52 -0.39
C SER A 130 -3.83 -19.08 0.09
N VAL A 131 -5.07 -18.75 0.43
CA VAL A 131 -5.47 -17.37 0.81
C VAL A 131 -5.69 -17.29 2.31
N ILE A 132 -5.24 -16.18 2.90
CA ILE A 132 -5.46 -15.84 4.30
C ILE A 132 -6.10 -14.47 4.36
N SER A 133 -7.29 -14.41 4.96
CA SER A 133 -7.94 -13.16 5.33
C SER A 133 -7.47 -12.75 6.72
N ILE A 134 -7.12 -11.48 6.88
CA ILE A 134 -6.76 -10.95 8.20
C ILE A 134 -8.01 -10.31 8.81
N GLU A 135 -8.47 -10.84 9.94
CA GLU A 135 -9.57 -10.23 10.68
C GLU A 135 -9.11 -9.08 11.58
N THR A 136 -7.82 -9.02 11.94
CA THR A 136 -7.27 -8.00 12.87
C THR A 136 -6.04 -7.30 12.30
N THR A 137 -6.12 -5.98 12.13
CA THR A 137 -5.00 -5.15 11.68
C THR A 137 -4.00 -4.97 12.82
N GLY A 138 -2.93 -5.77 12.85
CA GLY A 138 -1.79 -5.58 13.75
C GLY A 138 -0.47 -5.67 12.99
N ASP A 139 0.59 -5.10 13.55
CA ASP A 139 1.97 -5.19 13.01
C ASP A 139 2.64 -6.54 13.34
N ASN A 140 1.87 -7.54 13.77
CA ASN A 140 2.40 -8.84 14.15
C ASN A 140 2.82 -9.64 12.92
N ALA A 141 3.81 -10.52 13.11
CA ALA A 141 4.13 -11.52 12.10
C ALA A 141 2.92 -12.44 11.91
N GLU A 142 2.56 -12.68 10.66
CA GLU A 142 1.48 -13.59 10.27
C GLU A 142 2.07 -14.94 9.86
N SER A 143 1.27 -16.01 9.94
CA SER A 143 1.73 -17.34 9.51
C SER A 143 0.63 -18.21 8.93
N LEU A 144 1.03 -19.15 8.08
CA LEU A 144 0.22 -20.22 7.50
C LEU A 144 0.95 -21.55 7.63
N VAL A 145 0.22 -22.63 7.90
CA VAL A 145 0.76 -23.97 7.72
C VAL A 145 0.28 -24.49 6.37
N LEU A 146 1.23 -24.84 5.51
CA LEU A 146 0.99 -25.60 4.29
C LEU A 146 1.04 -27.08 4.65
N ASP A 147 -0.07 -27.79 4.51
CA ASP A 147 -0.22 -29.22 4.81
C ASP A 147 -0.41 -30.05 3.54
N ASN A 148 -0.43 -31.38 3.67
CA ASN A 148 -0.58 -32.34 2.58
C ASN A 148 0.52 -32.23 1.50
N LEU A 149 1.71 -31.79 1.88
CA LEU A 149 2.88 -31.72 1.02
C LEU A 149 3.49 -33.11 0.82
N LYS A 150 4.22 -33.28 -0.29
CA LYS A 150 4.98 -34.51 -0.53
C LYS A 150 6.17 -34.59 0.44
N LYS A 151 6.50 -35.82 0.83
CA LYS A 151 7.62 -36.13 1.73
C LYS A 151 8.96 -35.88 1.08
N PHE A 152 9.92 -35.42 1.88
CA PHE A 152 11.29 -35.16 1.45
C PHE A 152 11.36 -34.38 0.12
N THR A 153 10.50 -33.38 -0.01
CA THR A 153 10.29 -32.63 -1.26
C THR A 153 10.54 -31.15 -1.02
N GLN A 154 11.33 -30.54 -1.90
CA GLN A 154 11.62 -29.11 -1.84
C GLN A 154 10.48 -28.30 -2.46
N TYR A 155 10.01 -27.31 -1.71
CA TYR A 155 8.97 -26.37 -2.11
C TYR A 155 9.52 -24.95 -2.18
N GLY A 156 9.18 -24.23 -3.25
CA GLY A 156 9.36 -22.79 -3.37
C GLY A 156 8.08 -22.07 -2.96
N VAL A 157 8.20 -21.02 -2.16
CA VAL A 157 7.08 -20.27 -1.60
C VAL A 157 7.28 -18.77 -1.82
N VAL A 158 6.20 -18.10 -2.21
CA VAL A 158 6.07 -16.65 -2.33
C VAL A 158 4.84 -16.16 -1.55
N VAL A 159 4.88 -14.93 -1.05
CA VAL A 159 3.75 -14.31 -0.36
C VAL A 159 3.42 -12.96 -1.01
N GLN A 160 2.14 -12.67 -1.20
CA GLN A 160 1.62 -11.39 -1.69
C GLN A 160 0.68 -10.79 -0.64
N ALA A 161 0.70 -9.47 -0.48
CA ALA A 161 -0.25 -8.74 0.35
C ALA A 161 -1.42 -8.23 -0.49
N SER A 162 -2.61 -8.12 0.10
CA SER A 162 -3.79 -7.56 -0.56
C SER A 162 -4.52 -6.56 0.34
N ASN A 163 -5.08 -5.51 -0.26
CA ASN A 163 -5.98 -4.56 0.38
C ASN A 163 -7.30 -4.46 -0.41
N SER A 164 -8.13 -3.43 -0.16
CA SER A 164 -9.43 -3.31 -0.83
C SER A 164 -9.33 -3.00 -2.33
N ALA A 165 -8.19 -2.45 -2.77
CA ALA A 165 -7.94 -2.06 -4.15
C ALA A 165 -7.26 -3.17 -4.98
N GLY A 166 -6.64 -4.17 -4.35
CA GLY A 166 -6.09 -5.32 -5.06
C GLY A 166 -4.94 -6.03 -4.35
N THR A 167 -4.20 -6.83 -5.12
CA THR A 167 -3.06 -7.63 -4.68
C THR A 167 -1.76 -6.99 -5.14
N GLY A 168 -0.78 -6.92 -4.25
CA GLY A 168 0.54 -6.38 -4.53
C GLY A 168 1.54 -7.41 -5.10
N PRO A 169 2.82 -7.03 -5.25
CA PRO A 169 3.84 -7.91 -5.78
C PRO A 169 4.18 -9.05 -4.82
N SER A 170 4.72 -10.13 -5.39
CA SER A 170 5.24 -11.28 -4.65
C SER A 170 6.53 -10.94 -3.92
N SER A 171 6.72 -11.53 -2.74
CA SER A 171 8.02 -11.61 -2.10
C SER A 171 9.05 -12.29 -2.98
N THR A 172 10.32 -12.19 -2.59
CA THR A 172 11.34 -13.12 -3.08
C THR A 172 10.92 -14.55 -2.76
N GLU A 173 11.16 -15.48 -3.68
CA GLU A 173 10.89 -16.91 -3.44
C GLU A 173 11.87 -17.44 -2.39
N VAL A 174 11.32 -18.13 -1.39
CA VAL A 174 12.09 -18.84 -0.36
C VAL A 174 11.82 -20.33 -0.52
N ALA A 175 12.82 -21.17 -0.23
CA ALA A 175 12.71 -22.62 -0.40
C ALA A 175 12.92 -23.36 0.93
N ALA A 176 12.13 -24.41 1.15
CA ALA A 176 12.33 -25.36 2.23
C ALA A 176 11.95 -26.77 1.77
N THR A 177 12.54 -27.78 2.41
CA THR A 177 12.26 -29.18 2.14
C THR A 177 11.46 -29.75 3.31
N THR A 178 10.37 -30.46 3.02
CA THR A 178 9.66 -31.23 4.04
C THR A 178 10.57 -32.30 4.64
N LEU A 179 10.33 -32.67 5.90
CA LEU A 179 11.16 -33.66 6.59
C LEU A 179 10.99 -35.07 5.98
N GLU A 180 11.83 -36.00 6.41
CA GLU A 180 11.58 -37.43 6.20
C GLU A 180 10.62 -37.97 7.27
N ASP A 181 10.02 -39.13 7.02
CA ASP A 181 9.22 -39.80 8.04
C ASP A 181 10.11 -40.20 9.22
N GLY A 182 9.81 -39.67 10.42
CA GLY A 182 10.52 -40.02 11.66
C GLY A 182 11.32 -38.88 12.29
N GLU A 183 11.51 -37.75 11.59
CA GLU A 183 12.06 -36.52 12.18
C GLU A 183 10.93 -35.58 12.60
N THR A 184 10.83 -35.26 13.89
CA THR A 184 10.04 -34.12 14.37
C THR A 184 10.95 -32.90 14.44
N GLY A 185 10.52 -31.78 13.83
CA GLY A 185 11.30 -30.56 13.65
C GLY A 185 11.52 -29.74 14.93
N ILE A 186 11.98 -30.36 16.02
CA ILE A 186 12.38 -29.65 17.24
C ILE A 186 13.91 -29.59 17.27
N ARG A 187 14.48 -28.40 17.04
CA ARG A 187 15.84 -28.08 17.47
C ARG A 187 15.78 -26.89 18.44
N TYR A 188 16.36 -27.13 19.62
CA TYR A 188 16.40 -26.27 20.81
C TYR A 188 17.02 -24.89 20.56
#